data_AF-A8WI47-F1
#
_entry.id   AF-A8WI47-F1
#
_cell.length_a   1.000
_cell.length_b   1.000
_cell.length_c   1.000
_cell.angle_alpha   90.00
_cell.angle_beta   90.00
_cell.angle_gamma   90.00
#
_symmetry.space_group_name_H-M   'P 1'
#
loop_
_entity.id
_entity.type
_entity.pdbx_description
1 polymer ?
#
loop_
_entity_poly.entity_id
_entity_poly.type
_entity_poly.pdbx_seq_one_letter_code
_entity_poly.pdbx_strand_id
1 'polypeptide(L)' 'MALSSYRKHRIYLAATLKYGLGSKDPEELAFYNKIMEEMDDMKKDTVKKGIPLR' A
#
# COMPACT_ATOMS: atom_id res chain seq x y z
N MET A 1 12.97 -11.56 8.37
CA MET A 1 12.24 -11.94 9.62
C MET A 1 10.75 -11.75 9.36
N ALA A 2 9.84 -12.55 9.90
CA ALA A 2 8.41 -12.30 9.66
C ALA A 2 8.01 -10.93 10.27
N LEU A 3 7.65 -9.96 9.42
CA LEU A 3 7.17 -8.65 9.85
C LEU A 3 6.04 -8.83 10.87
N SER A 4 6.25 -8.33 12.09
CA SER A 4 5.22 -8.31 13.13
C SER A 4 3.97 -7.58 12.65
N SER A 5 2.79 -8.02 13.10
CA SER A 5 1.49 -7.43 12.73
C SER A 5 1.47 -5.91 12.88
N TYR A 6 2.11 -5.38 13.93
CA TYR A 6 2.23 -3.95 14.18
C TYR A 6 3.03 -3.21 13.09
N ARG A 7 4.15 -3.78 12.63
CA ARG A 7 4.97 -3.19 11.57
C ARG A 7 4.20 -3.17 10.24
N LYS A 8 3.52 -4.27 9.90
CA LYS A 8 2.66 -4.35 8.72
C LYS A 8 1.57 -3.29 8.73
N HIS A 9 0.92 -3.08 9.87
CA HIS A 9 -0.12 -2.06 10.00
C HIS A 9 0.41 -0.64 9.79
N ARG A 10 1.60 -0.30 10.34
CA ARG A 10 2.23 1.00 10.07
C ARG A 10 2.58 1.19 8.60
N ILE A 11 3.10 0.16 7.93
CA ILE A 11 3.43 0.23 6.50
C ILE A 11 2.16 0.42 5.66
N TYR A 12 1.07 -0.28 6.02
CA TYR A 12 -0.24 -0.11 5.36
C TYR A 12 -0.80 1.31 5.52
N LEU A 13 -0.72 1.88 6.73
CA LEU A 13 -1.11 3.28 6.97
C LEU A 13 -0.22 4.26 6.19
N ALA A 14 1.09 4.01 6.12
CA ALA A 14 2.00 4.83 5.33
C ALA A 14 1.68 4.77 3.83
N ALA A 15 1.35 3.59 3.30
CA ALA A 15 0.95 3.39 1.90
C ALA A 15 -0.35 4.10 1.57
N THR A 16 -1.39 3.92 2.38
CA THR A 16 -2.71 4.57 2.19
C THR A 16 -2.62 6.09 2.28
N LEU A 17 -1.89 6.61 3.26
CA LEU A 17 -1.80 8.05 3.52
C LEU A 17 -0.66 8.74 2.74
N LYS A 18 0.09 7.99 1.91
CA LYS A 18 1.32 8.44 1.24
C LYS A 18 2.34 9.12 2.17
N TYR A 19 2.40 8.67 3.43
CA TYR A 19 3.44 9.13 4.35
C TYR A 19 4.76 8.46 3.99
N GLY A 20 5.87 9.19 4.13
CA GLY A 20 7.20 8.62 3.99
C GLY A 20 7.39 7.51 5.01
N LEU A 21 7.71 6.30 4.53
CA LEU A 21 7.84 5.08 5.36
C LEU A 21 8.83 5.26 6.51
N GLY A 22 9.75 6.23 6.41
CA GLY A 22 10.73 6.62 7.44
C GLY A 22 11.72 5.51 7.80
N SER A 23 11.57 4.35 7.19
CA SER A 23 12.28 3.12 7.49
C SER A 23 13.25 2.78 6.37
N LYS A 24 14.48 2.47 6.76
CA LYS A 24 15.56 2.07 5.86
C LYS A 24 15.62 0.56 5.65
N ASP A 25 14.68 -0.18 6.24
CA ASP A 25 14.66 -1.64 6.15
C ASP A 25 14.15 -2.09 4.76
N PRO A 26 14.93 -2.90 4.01
CA PRO A 26 14.54 -3.36 2.68
C PRO A 26 13.29 -4.24 2.68
N GLU A 27 13.01 -4.95 3.78
CA GLU A 27 11.77 -5.73 3.95
C GLU A 27 10.53 -4.82 4.03
N GLU A 28 10.63 -3.67 4.69
CA GLU A 28 9.50 -2.73 4.81
C GLU A 28 9.24 -2.01 3.49
N LEU A 29 10.28 -1.67 2.73
CA LEU A 29 10.19 -1.10 1.40
C LEU A 29 9.57 -2.07 0.39
N ALA A 30 9.98 -3.34 0.40
CA ALA A 30 9.40 -4.36 -0.47
C ALA A 30 7.90 -4.58 -0.16
N PHE A 31 7.52 -4.59 1.12
CA PHE A 31 6.13 -4.73 1.53
C PHE A 31 5.30 -3.48 1.16
N TYR A 32 5.87 -2.28 1.30
CA TYR A 32 5.25 -1.03 0.87
C TYR A 32 4.96 -1.02 -0.64
N ASN A 33 5.95 -1.39 -1.46
CA ASN A 33 5.80 -1.44 -2.91
C ASN A 33 4.72 -2.44 -3.33
N LYS A 34 4.66 -3.62 -2.68
CA LYS A 34 3.62 -4.61 -2.94
C LYS A 34 2.22 -4.09 -2.63
N ILE A 35 2.04 -3.41 -1.50
CA ILE A 35 0.74 -2.80 -1.13
C ILE A 35 0.36 -1.69 -2.11
N MET A 36 1.33 -0.87 -2.52
CA MET A 36 1.10 0.19 -3.51
C MET A 36 0.64 -0.38 -4.85
N GLU A 37 1.23 -1.48 -5.29
CA GLU A 37 0.82 -2.21 -6.51
C GLU A 37 -0.58 -2.80 -6.36
N GLU A 38 -0.86 -3.51 -5.26
CA GLU A 38 -2.20 -4.05 -4.97
C GLU A 38 -3.28 -2.95 -4.91
N MET A 39 -2.96 -1.79 -4.33
CA MET A 39 -3.87 -0.65 -4.29
C MET A 39 -4.07 0.00 -5.66
N ASP A 40 -3.03 0.08 -6.49
CA ASP A 40 -3.14 0.59 -7.85
C ASP A 40 -3.98 -0.33 -8.73
N ASP A 41 -3.79 -1.65 -8.62
CA ASP A 41 -4.64 -2.65 -9.27
C ASP A 41 -6.09 -2.57 -8.80
N MET A 42 -6.34 -2.47 -7.49
CA MET A 42 -7.69 -2.24 -6.95
C MET A 42 -8.31 -0.92 -7.45
N LYS A 43 -7.50 0.14 -7.56
CA LYS A 43 -7.95 1.43 -8.10
C LYS A 43 -8.30 1.32 -9.58
N LYS A 44 -7.51 0.59 -10.37
CA LYS A 44 -7.82 0.30 -11.78
C LYS A 44 -9.08 -0.55 -11.92
N ASP A 45 -9.29 -1.54 -11.04
CA ASP A 45 -10.48 -2.39 -11.07
C ASP A 45 -11.75 -1.63 -10.66
N THR A 46 -11.66 -0.74 -9.67
CA THR A 46 -12.75 0.17 -9.28
C THR A 46 -13.08 1.20 -10.38
N VAL A 47 -12.08 1.71 -11.10
CA VAL A 47 -12.30 2.55 -12.29
C VAL A 47 -12.99 1.76 -13.42
N LYS A 48 -12.65 0.47 -13.59
CA LYS A 48 -13.29 -0.41 -14.59
C LYS A 48 -14.74 -0.81 -14.24
N LYS A 49 -15.11 -0.83 -12.95
CA LYS A 49 -16.46 -1.23 -12.48
C LYS A 49 -17.51 -0.10 -12.38
N GLY A 50 -17.22 1.09 -12.89
CA GLY A 50 -18.27 2.03 -13.31
C GLY A 50 -18.81 2.92 -12.20
N ILE A 51 -18.09 3.99 -11.89
CA ILE A 51 -18.75 5.24 -11.55
C ILE A 51 -18.59 6.14 -12.78
N PRO A 52 -19.63 6.31 -13.62
CA PRO A 52 -19.62 7.38 -14.60
C PRO A 52 -19.66 8.68 -13.80
N LEU A 53 -18.50 9.35 -13.71
CA LEU A 53 -18.44 10.76 -13.32
C LEU A 53 -19.09 11.54 -14.47
N ARG A 54 -20.41 11.73 -14.34
CA ARG A 54 -21.23 12.54 -15.23
C ARG A 54 -21.19 14.00 -14.80
#